data_AF-A0AAW0C5P4-F1
#
_entry.id   AF-A0AAW0C5P4-F1
#
_cell.length_a   1.000
_cell.length_b   1.000
_cell.length_c   1.000
_cell.angle_alpha   90.00
_cell.angle_beta   90.00
_cell.angle_gamma   90.00
#
_symmetry.space_group_name_H-M   'P 1'
#
loop_
_entity.id
_entity.type
_entity.pdbx_description
1 polymer ?
#
loop_
_entity_poly.entity_id
_entity_poly.type
_entity_poly.pdbx_seq_one_letter_code
_entity_poly.pdbx_strand_id
1 'polypeptide(L)'
;MSSSTAQLKDFEILFFDVYGTLCDWETGIYDGLKPLLARFPTSSKWSREEALEAFTAIEADLQAEHPELLYRDLLAKAHEVMEERLKAASGNPVDTTTLEGDPSSIPSTTGATTSTDTPDTSASNAHVAFGNSIKDWPLFPDTVDALRKLSKHYKLCVLSNVDRISFAYTLAKLSGDTSHPERYQPPSEGYWFPQETPDSQSPFTLILTAQDVGTYKPALNGFEVALKIAGSDPHFSTSEKDVKERVLWVAQSLFHDVDPASKIGVNCAWINRAGAAMGLNSDHMGYKWKYDTLGELAEAVEKGTS
;
A
#
# COMPACT_ATOMS: atom_id res chain seq x y z
N MET A 1 5.31 -26.34 31.98
CA MET A 1 6.30 -25.26 31.88
C MET A 1 5.51 -23.96 31.81
N SER A 2 5.79 -23.00 32.70
CA SER A 2 5.03 -21.75 32.78
C SER A 2 5.18 -20.99 31.45
N SER A 3 4.07 -20.81 30.72
CA SER A 3 4.03 -19.91 29.57
C SER A 3 4.11 -18.49 30.14
N SER A 4 5.29 -17.87 30.08
CA SER A 4 5.36 -16.43 30.33
C SER A 4 4.65 -15.72 29.18
N THR A 5 3.63 -14.92 29.51
CA THR A 5 2.95 -14.08 28.53
C THR A 5 3.95 -13.06 27.98
N ALA A 6 4.16 -13.05 26.66
CA ALA A 6 5.03 -12.10 25.98
C ALA A 6 4.63 -10.65 26.32
N GLN A 7 5.61 -9.77 26.52
CA GLN A 7 5.46 -8.35 26.80
C GLN A 7 6.04 -7.53 25.65
N LEU A 8 5.60 -6.28 25.49
CA LEU A 8 6.07 -5.40 24.40
C LEU A 8 7.60 -5.20 24.39
N LYS A 9 8.23 -5.23 25.56
CA LYS A 9 9.69 -5.10 25.73
C LYS A 9 10.48 -6.33 25.30
N ASP A 10 9.82 -7.47 25.06
CA ASP A 10 10.48 -8.72 24.68
C ASP A 10 10.85 -8.71 23.18
N PHE A 11 10.23 -7.81 22.40
CA PHE A 11 10.49 -7.62 20.98
C PHE A 11 11.65 -6.64 20.74
N GLU A 12 12.34 -6.84 19.64
CA GLU A 12 13.46 -5.99 19.18
C GLU A 12 13.11 -5.28 17.87
N ILE A 13 12.17 -5.83 17.10
CA ILE A 13 11.81 -5.38 15.76
C ILE A 13 10.30 -5.18 15.67
N LEU A 14 9.89 -4.04 15.11
CA LEU A 14 8.50 -3.81 14.70
C LEU A 14 8.41 -3.86 13.17
N PHE A 15 7.64 -4.80 12.63
CA PHE A 15 7.31 -4.81 11.21
C PHE A 15 5.98 -4.11 10.98
N PHE A 16 5.98 -3.09 10.15
CA PHE A 16 4.81 -2.25 9.87
C PHE A 16 4.20 -2.60 8.51
N ASP A 17 2.88 -2.76 8.51
CA ASP A 17 2.09 -2.29 7.39
C ASP A 17 2.10 -0.75 7.32
N VAL A 18 1.84 -0.18 6.14
CA VAL A 18 1.89 1.28 5.93
C VAL A 18 0.55 1.87 5.55
N TYR A 19 -0.13 1.32 4.54
CA TYR A 19 -1.34 1.92 3.97
C TYR A 19 -2.57 1.37 4.69
N GLY A 20 -3.07 2.16 5.65
CA GLY A 20 -4.11 1.77 6.61
C GLY A 20 -3.59 1.84 8.04
N THR A 21 -2.29 1.65 8.22
CA THR A 21 -1.64 1.70 9.53
C THR A 21 -0.98 3.05 9.82
N LEU A 22 -0.19 3.56 8.87
CA LEU A 22 0.59 4.80 8.99
C LEU A 22 0.03 5.93 8.10
N CYS A 23 -0.46 5.55 6.92
CA CYS A 23 -1.04 6.40 5.89
C CYS A 23 -2.56 6.15 5.80
N ASP A 24 -3.35 7.22 5.74
CA ASP A 24 -4.79 7.17 5.50
C ASP A 24 -5.05 7.07 3.99
N TRP A 25 -4.98 5.83 3.50
CA TRP A 25 -5.21 5.52 2.09
C TRP A 25 -6.68 5.67 1.69
N GLU A 26 -7.63 5.45 2.61
CA GLU A 26 -9.05 5.53 2.29
C GLU A 26 -9.43 6.97 1.91
N THR A 27 -8.92 7.96 2.65
CA THR A 27 -9.08 9.38 2.26
C THR A 27 -8.38 9.67 0.94
N GLY A 28 -7.17 9.13 0.73
CA GLY A 28 -6.44 9.27 -0.53
C GLY A 28 -7.20 8.75 -1.76
N ILE A 29 -7.73 7.53 -1.68
CA ILE A 29 -8.55 6.93 -2.74
C ILE A 29 -9.85 7.71 -2.93
N TYR A 30 -10.59 7.98 -1.85
CA TYR A 30 -11.89 8.65 -1.97
C TYR A 30 -11.75 10.04 -2.59
N ASP A 31 -10.76 10.83 -2.17
CA ASP A 31 -10.49 12.14 -2.75
C ASP A 31 -10.07 12.04 -4.22
N GLY A 32 -9.25 11.05 -4.57
CA GLY A 32 -8.86 10.77 -5.95
C GLY A 32 -10.03 10.34 -6.84
N LEU A 33 -11.05 9.68 -6.29
CA LEU A 33 -12.23 9.21 -7.03
C LEU A 33 -13.25 10.33 -7.27
N LYS A 34 -13.28 11.40 -6.46
CA LYS A 34 -14.28 12.49 -6.57
C LYS A 34 -14.43 13.05 -7.99
N PRO A 35 -13.36 13.35 -8.76
CA PRO A 35 -13.49 13.83 -10.13
C PRO A 35 -14.19 12.83 -11.06
N LEU A 36 -13.95 11.54 -10.88
CA LEU A 36 -14.62 10.49 -11.65
C LEU A 36 -16.11 10.39 -11.25
N LEU A 37 -16.38 10.28 -9.95
CA LEU A 37 -17.75 10.10 -9.43
C LEU A 37 -18.66 11.28 -9.79
N ALA A 38 -18.13 12.50 -9.86
CA ALA A 38 -18.88 13.70 -10.24
C ALA A 38 -19.35 13.70 -11.71
N ARG A 39 -18.76 12.86 -12.57
CA ARG A 39 -19.11 12.78 -14.00
C ARG A 39 -20.36 11.94 -14.27
N PHE A 40 -20.77 11.08 -13.34
CA PHE A 40 -21.83 10.10 -13.57
C PHE A 40 -22.99 10.29 -12.59
N PRO A 41 -24.24 10.45 -13.07
CA PRO A 41 -25.42 10.54 -12.21
C PRO A 41 -25.59 9.32 -11.29
N THR A 42 -25.19 8.13 -11.75
CA THR A 42 -25.31 6.88 -10.98
C THR A 42 -24.50 6.89 -9.68
N SER A 43 -23.36 7.59 -9.66
CA SER A 43 -22.52 7.75 -8.46
C SER A 43 -22.87 8.98 -7.62
N SER A 44 -23.82 9.82 -8.05
CA SER A 44 -24.15 11.09 -7.36
C SER A 44 -24.68 10.93 -5.92
N LYS A 45 -25.15 9.73 -5.56
CA LYS A 45 -25.67 9.40 -4.23
C LYS A 45 -24.74 8.52 -3.41
N TRP A 46 -23.61 8.10 -3.97
CA TRP A 46 -22.72 7.17 -3.28
C TRP A 46 -22.15 7.82 -2.02
N SER A 47 -22.23 7.09 -0.90
CA SER A 47 -21.49 7.43 0.30
C SER A 47 -19.98 7.22 0.07
N ARG A 48 -19.16 7.65 1.02
CA ARG A 48 -17.72 7.37 1.00
C ARG A 48 -17.46 5.87 1.02
N GLU A 49 -18.19 5.16 1.86
CA GLU A 49 -18.10 3.72 2.06
C GLU A 49 -18.49 2.98 0.77
N GLU A 50 -19.61 3.34 0.12
CA GLU A 50 -20.04 2.73 -1.14
C GLU A 50 -19.00 2.92 -2.26
N ALA A 51 -18.39 4.11 -2.35
CA ALA A 51 -17.34 4.37 -3.32
C ALA A 51 -16.07 3.53 -3.07
N LEU A 52 -15.64 3.42 -1.81
CA LEU A 52 -14.47 2.62 -1.42
C LEU A 52 -14.72 1.13 -1.62
N GLU A 53 -15.89 0.62 -1.25
CA GLU A 53 -16.28 -0.78 -1.46
C GLU A 53 -16.30 -1.13 -2.95
N ALA A 54 -16.90 -0.29 -3.78
CA ALA A 54 -16.91 -0.50 -5.23
C ALA A 54 -15.49 -0.50 -5.82
N PHE A 55 -14.60 0.40 -5.36
CA PHE A 55 -13.23 0.48 -5.85
C PHE A 55 -12.39 -0.73 -5.42
N THR A 56 -12.46 -1.10 -4.14
CA THR A 56 -11.67 -2.20 -3.57
C THR A 56 -12.11 -3.56 -4.10
N ALA A 57 -13.39 -3.76 -4.43
CA ALA A 57 -13.83 -4.96 -5.13
C ALA A 57 -13.17 -5.10 -6.51
N ILE A 58 -13.06 -4.00 -7.27
CA ILE A 58 -12.37 -3.98 -8.57
C ILE A 58 -10.87 -4.25 -8.40
N GLU A 59 -10.25 -3.57 -7.44
CA GLU A 59 -8.82 -3.70 -7.17
C GLU A 59 -8.46 -5.13 -6.75
N ALA A 60 -9.25 -5.77 -5.90
CA ALA A 60 -9.05 -7.16 -5.50
C ALA A 60 -9.15 -8.15 -6.69
N ASP A 61 -10.15 -7.98 -7.57
CA ASP A 61 -10.31 -8.80 -8.78
C ASP A 61 -9.06 -8.66 -9.68
N LEU A 62 -8.65 -7.42 -9.95
CA LEU A 62 -7.49 -7.12 -10.80
C LEU A 62 -6.17 -7.61 -10.21
N GLN A 63 -6.00 -7.51 -8.88
CA GLN A 63 -4.80 -8.00 -8.21
C GLN A 63 -4.69 -9.53 -8.32
N ALA A 64 -5.81 -10.24 -8.24
CA ALA A 64 -5.84 -11.70 -8.41
C ALA A 64 -5.52 -12.11 -9.87
N GLU A 65 -5.95 -11.32 -10.85
CA GLU A 65 -5.75 -11.57 -12.27
C GLU A 65 -4.35 -11.15 -12.76
N HIS A 66 -3.78 -10.10 -12.15
CA HIS A 66 -2.51 -9.47 -12.53
C HIS A 66 -1.57 -9.26 -11.32
N PRO A 67 -1.10 -10.32 -10.67
CA PRO A 67 -0.29 -10.23 -9.45
C PRO A 67 1.09 -9.57 -9.65
N GLU A 68 1.53 -9.40 -10.90
CA GLU A 68 2.78 -8.76 -11.28
C GLU A 68 2.71 -7.24 -11.39
N LEU A 69 1.50 -6.65 -11.46
CA LEU A 69 1.36 -5.21 -11.62
C LEU A 69 1.94 -4.47 -10.43
N LEU A 70 2.60 -3.34 -10.72
CA LEU A 70 2.95 -2.39 -9.67
C LEU A 70 1.68 -1.75 -9.14
N TYR A 71 1.67 -1.44 -7.84
CA TYR A 71 0.45 -0.97 -7.18
C TYR A 71 -0.13 0.30 -7.83
N ARG A 72 0.71 1.27 -8.24
CA ARG A 72 0.23 2.45 -8.98
C ARG A 72 -0.45 2.11 -10.31
N ASP A 73 -0.01 1.06 -11.00
CA ASP A 73 -0.55 0.63 -12.28
C ASP A 73 -1.85 -0.14 -12.06
N LEU A 74 -1.91 -0.95 -11.00
CA LEU A 74 -3.15 -1.58 -10.50
C LEU A 74 -4.21 -0.53 -10.16
N LEU A 75 -3.86 0.54 -9.42
CA LEU A 75 -4.77 1.63 -9.09
C LEU A 75 -5.28 2.36 -10.35
N ALA A 76 -4.40 2.62 -11.32
CA ALA A 76 -4.78 3.22 -12.59
C ALA A 76 -5.79 2.32 -13.34
N LYS A 77 -5.52 1.01 -13.40
CA LYS A 77 -6.42 0.03 -14.03
C LYS A 77 -7.75 -0.08 -13.30
N ALA A 78 -7.76 -0.09 -11.98
CA ALA A 78 -8.98 -0.13 -11.17
C ALA A 78 -9.85 1.12 -11.42
N HIS A 79 -9.24 2.29 -11.52
CA HIS A 79 -9.96 3.52 -11.85
C HIS A 79 -10.52 3.50 -13.29
N GLU A 80 -9.79 2.95 -14.26
CA GLU A 80 -10.31 2.74 -15.63
C GLU A 80 -11.55 1.84 -15.62
N VAL A 81 -11.45 0.67 -14.97
CA VAL A 81 -12.56 -0.29 -14.87
C VAL A 81 -13.76 0.30 -14.12
N MET A 82 -13.53 1.10 -13.08
CA MET A 82 -14.61 1.81 -12.38
C MET A 82 -15.32 2.79 -13.32
N GLU A 83 -14.58 3.55 -14.14
CA GLU A 83 -15.17 4.44 -15.14
C GLU A 83 -16.05 3.68 -16.14
N GLU A 84 -15.58 2.53 -16.63
CA GLU A 84 -16.34 1.67 -17.55
C GLU A 84 -17.63 1.15 -16.91
N ARG A 85 -17.57 0.68 -15.65
CA ARG A 85 -18.75 0.23 -14.91
C ARG A 85 -19.76 1.36 -14.71
N LEU A 86 -19.31 2.57 -14.39
CA LEU A 86 -20.18 3.75 -14.24
C LEU A 86 -20.80 4.20 -15.56
N LYS A 87 -20.05 4.15 -16.67
CA LYS A 87 -20.57 4.42 -18.04
C LYS A 87 -21.69 3.44 -18.40
N ALA A 88 -21.43 2.14 -18.24
CA ALA A 88 -22.41 1.09 -18.54
C ALA A 88 -23.68 1.24 -17.70
N ALA A 89 -23.55 1.56 -16.41
CA ALA A 89 -24.68 1.77 -15.52
C ALA A 89 -25.48 3.07 -15.81
N SER A 90 -24.88 4.05 -16.49
CA SER A 90 -25.53 5.33 -16.83
C SER A 90 -26.31 5.30 -18.15
N GLY A 91 -26.32 4.17 -18.87
CA GLY A 91 -27.12 4.00 -20.09
C GLY A 91 -26.61 4.73 -21.33
N ASN A 92 -25.39 5.28 -21.31
CA ASN A 92 -24.78 5.78 -22.54
C ASN A 92 -24.34 4.57 -23.40
N PRO A 93 -24.71 4.52 -24.69
CA PRO A 93 -24.20 3.49 -25.59
C PRO A 93 -22.68 3.52 -25.59
N VAL A 94 -22.06 2.34 -25.63
CA VAL A 94 -20.67 2.18 -26.06
C VAL A 94 -20.51 3.00 -27.34
N ASP A 95 -19.56 3.93 -27.36
CA ASP A 95 -19.25 4.74 -28.53
C ASP A 95 -18.61 3.80 -29.57
N THR A 96 -19.44 3.06 -30.30
CA THR A 96 -19.05 2.31 -31.50
C THR A 96 -18.97 3.29 -32.66
N THR A 97 -18.11 4.30 -32.56
CA THR A 97 -17.70 5.12 -33.71
C THR A 97 -16.33 4.67 -34.19
N THR A 98 -16.26 3.39 -34.54
CA THR A 98 -15.44 2.95 -35.69
C THR A 98 -16.31 2.06 -36.56
N LEU A 99 -16.38 2.41 -37.84
CA LEU A 99 -16.94 1.64 -38.96
C LEU A 99 -18.45 1.75 -39.22
N GLU A 100 -18.89 2.93 -39.66
CA GLU A 100 -19.81 2.99 -40.80
C GLU A 100 -19.16 3.85 -41.91
N GLY A 101 -18.47 3.16 -42.82
CA GLY A 101 -18.03 3.73 -44.09
C GLY A 101 -19.15 3.59 -45.12
N ASP A 102 -19.54 4.72 -45.68
CA ASP A 102 -20.43 4.87 -46.85
C ASP A 102 -20.02 3.93 -48.00
N PRO A 103 -20.91 3.07 -48.54
CA PRO A 103 -20.61 2.16 -49.63
C PRO A 103 -20.69 2.88 -50.98
N SER A 104 -19.86 3.89 -51.19
CA SER A 104 -19.87 4.63 -52.46
C SER A 104 -18.57 5.39 -52.71
N SER A 105 -17.44 4.70 -52.74
CA SER A 105 -16.19 5.23 -53.32
C SER A 105 -15.20 4.11 -53.58
N ILE A 106 -15.07 3.69 -54.85
CA ILE A 106 -13.83 3.07 -55.34
C ILE A 106 -13.05 4.17 -56.06
N PRO A 107 -11.79 4.38 -55.69
CA PRO A 107 -10.76 4.27 -56.72
C PRO A 107 -9.55 3.44 -56.26
N SER A 108 -8.93 2.83 -57.26
CA SER A 108 -7.84 1.88 -57.16
C SER A 108 -6.45 2.55 -57.08
N THR A 109 -5.50 1.77 -56.54
CA THR A 109 -4.09 1.64 -56.98
C THR A 109 -3.01 2.54 -56.34
N THR A 110 -2.18 1.86 -55.54
CA THR A 110 -0.74 2.01 -55.27
C THR A 110 -0.18 3.34 -54.74
N GLY A 111 0.42 3.26 -53.54
CA GLY A 111 1.40 4.21 -53.05
C GLY A 111 1.84 3.86 -51.63
N ALA A 112 3.01 3.24 -51.49
CA ALA A 112 3.65 3.04 -50.19
C ALA A 112 3.94 4.40 -49.56
N THR A 113 3.32 4.70 -48.41
CA THR A 113 3.73 5.81 -47.55
C THR A 113 3.70 5.32 -46.12
N THR A 114 4.87 5.23 -45.52
CA THR A 114 5.11 5.03 -44.09
C THR A 114 4.51 6.20 -43.31
N SER A 115 3.38 5.97 -42.65
CA SER A 115 2.83 6.88 -41.64
C SER A 115 3.29 6.39 -40.27
N THR A 116 4.26 7.11 -39.72
CA THR A 116 4.64 7.02 -38.30
C THR A 116 3.52 7.64 -37.47
N ASP A 117 2.61 6.81 -36.97
CA ASP A 117 1.73 7.19 -35.87
C ASP A 117 2.58 7.28 -34.59
N THR A 118 3.07 8.48 -34.32
CA THR A 118 3.49 8.87 -32.97
C THR A 118 2.24 9.06 -32.11
N PRO A 119 2.05 8.32 -31.00
CA PRO A 119 0.97 8.60 -30.07
C PRO A 119 1.21 9.96 -29.42
N ASP A 120 0.22 10.84 -29.56
CA ASP A 120 0.14 12.12 -28.87
C ASP A 120 0.24 11.89 -27.36
N THR A 121 1.35 12.32 -26.77
CA THR A 121 1.76 12.06 -25.38
C THR A 121 1.44 13.25 -24.45
N SER A 122 0.50 14.13 -24.84
CA SER A 122 0.31 15.42 -24.14
C SER A 122 -0.96 15.56 -23.29
N ALA A 123 -1.81 14.53 -23.17
CA ALA A 123 -2.84 14.45 -22.13
C ALA A 123 -2.42 13.44 -21.07
N SER A 124 -2.19 13.88 -19.83
CA SER A 124 -2.11 12.97 -18.69
C SER A 124 -3.40 12.16 -18.64
N ASN A 125 -3.31 10.86 -18.93
CA ASN A 125 -4.42 9.93 -18.75
C ASN A 125 -4.87 10.03 -17.28
N ALA A 126 -6.13 10.42 -17.04
CA ALA A 126 -6.67 10.63 -15.69
C ALA A 126 -6.51 9.38 -14.80
N HIS A 127 -6.52 8.19 -15.40
CA HIS A 127 -6.26 6.91 -14.73
C HIS A 127 -4.82 6.83 -14.21
N VAL A 128 -3.85 7.22 -15.02
CA VAL A 128 -2.44 7.27 -14.62
C VAL A 128 -2.22 8.35 -13.55
N ALA A 129 -2.92 9.49 -13.65
CA ALA A 129 -2.87 10.50 -12.60
C ALA A 129 -3.43 9.97 -11.27
N PHE A 130 -4.54 9.23 -11.32
CA PHE A 130 -5.10 8.58 -10.13
C PHE A 130 -4.16 7.54 -9.54
N GLY A 131 -3.54 6.67 -10.35
CA GLY A 131 -2.56 5.70 -9.87
C GLY A 131 -1.35 6.36 -9.19
N ASN A 132 -0.91 7.51 -9.72
CA ASN A 132 0.17 8.31 -9.13
C ASN A 132 -0.24 9.15 -7.92
N SER A 133 -1.53 9.19 -7.54
CA SER A 133 -2.02 9.98 -6.40
C SER A 133 -1.53 9.47 -5.06
N ILE A 134 -1.01 8.24 -5.00
CA ILE A 134 -0.46 7.62 -3.79
C ILE A 134 0.60 8.48 -3.09
N LYS A 135 1.41 9.21 -3.88
CA LYS A 135 2.41 10.15 -3.37
C LYS A 135 1.80 11.27 -2.52
N ASP A 136 0.51 11.57 -2.72
CA ASP A 136 -0.22 12.66 -2.10
C ASP A 136 -1.05 12.21 -0.90
N TRP A 137 -1.23 10.91 -0.68
CA TRP A 137 -2.08 10.39 0.40
C TRP A 137 -1.62 10.86 1.80
N PRO A 138 -2.56 11.25 2.68
CA PRO A 138 -2.22 11.84 3.98
C PRO A 138 -1.72 10.78 4.97
N LEU A 139 -0.82 11.18 5.85
CA LEU A 139 -0.47 10.38 7.03
C LEU A 139 -1.54 10.55 8.12
N PHE A 140 -1.75 9.53 8.94
CA PHE A 140 -2.50 9.74 10.18
C PHE A 140 -1.75 10.74 11.09
N PRO A 141 -2.46 11.62 11.82
CA PRO A 141 -1.82 12.72 12.57
C PRO A 141 -0.81 12.27 13.64
N ASP A 142 -1.00 11.09 14.22
CA ASP A 142 -0.14 10.51 15.26
C ASP A 142 1.09 9.78 14.71
N THR A 143 1.12 9.47 13.41
CA THR A 143 2.10 8.56 12.81
C THR A 143 3.55 8.99 13.03
N VAL A 144 3.90 10.22 12.66
CA VAL A 144 5.32 10.67 12.67
C VAL A 144 5.87 10.74 14.09
N ASP A 145 5.09 11.26 15.03
CA ASP A 145 5.50 11.34 16.43
C ASP A 145 5.58 9.96 17.08
N ALA A 146 4.66 9.06 16.78
CA ALA A 146 4.69 7.69 17.29
C ALA A 146 5.88 6.90 16.73
N LEU A 147 6.20 7.01 15.43
CA LEU A 147 7.39 6.40 14.85
C LEU A 147 8.68 6.92 15.51
N ARG A 148 8.77 8.23 15.78
CA ARG A 148 9.92 8.83 16.49
C ARG A 148 10.07 8.29 17.91
N LYS A 149 8.97 7.97 18.59
CA LYS A 149 9.01 7.36 19.93
C LYS A 149 9.43 5.89 19.85
N LEU A 150 8.80 5.12 18.98
CA LEU A 150 9.04 3.69 18.81
C LEU A 150 10.47 3.40 18.34
N SER A 151 11.05 4.24 17.48
CA SER A 151 12.43 4.06 16.98
C SER A 151 13.51 4.15 18.05
N LYS A 152 13.19 4.69 19.25
CA LYS A 152 14.09 4.69 20.41
C LYS A 152 14.19 3.32 21.08
N HIS A 153 13.20 2.46 20.85
CA HIS A 153 13.04 1.18 21.54
C HIS A 153 13.23 -0.03 20.62
N TYR A 154 12.89 0.12 19.33
CA TYR A 154 12.90 -0.97 18.37
C TYR A 154 13.60 -0.58 17.07
N LYS A 155 14.09 -1.58 16.34
CA LYS A 155 14.35 -1.45 14.90
C LYS A 155 13.01 -1.47 14.18
N LEU A 156 12.71 -0.42 13.41
CA LEU A 156 11.45 -0.32 12.68
C LEU A 156 11.65 -0.81 11.25
N CYS A 157 10.79 -1.71 10.80
CA CYS A 157 10.82 -2.31 9.47
C CYS A 157 9.47 -2.15 8.76
N VAL A 158 9.46 -2.24 7.44
CA VAL A 158 8.25 -2.18 6.62
C VAL A 158 8.10 -3.44 5.79
N LEU A 159 6.87 -3.96 5.70
CA LEU A 159 6.43 -4.80 4.57
C LEU A 159 5.20 -4.17 3.93
N SER A 160 5.37 -3.60 2.74
CA SER A 160 4.32 -2.88 2.00
C SER A 160 3.92 -3.59 0.71
N ASN A 161 2.63 -3.60 0.38
CA ASN A 161 2.16 -4.00 -0.96
C ASN A 161 2.53 -2.97 -2.05
N VAL A 162 2.80 -1.73 -1.65
CA VAL A 162 3.06 -0.63 -2.58
C VAL A 162 4.48 -0.67 -3.10
N ASP A 163 4.62 -0.37 -4.40
CA ASP A 163 5.91 -0.37 -5.09
C ASP A 163 6.91 0.67 -4.53
N ARG A 164 8.20 0.40 -4.69
CA ARG A 164 9.33 1.18 -4.17
C ARG A 164 9.28 2.66 -4.55
N ILE A 165 8.90 2.98 -5.79
CA ILE A 165 8.88 4.36 -6.27
C ILE A 165 7.72 5.13 -5.65
N SER A 166 6.55 4.51 -5.58
CA SER A 166 5.41 5.07 -4.85
C SER A 166 5.72 5.23 -3.36
N PHE A 167 6.36 4.23 -2.75
CA PHE A 167 6.75 4.24 -1.34
C PHE A 167 7.77 5.32 -1.00
N ALA A 168 8.69 5.68 -1.90
CA ALA A 168 9.68 6.75 -1.70
C ALA A 168 9.04 8.08 -1.27
N TYR A 169 7.94 8.47 -1.90
CA TYR A 169 7.21 9.68 -1.53
C TYR A 169 6.58 9.58 -0.14
N THR A 170 6.02 8.43 0.18
CA THR A 170 5.47 8.14 1.51
C THR A 170 6.57 8.14 2.57
N LEU A 171 7.75 7.58 2.27
CA LEU A 171 8.90 7.57 3.17
C LEU A 171 9.41 8.98 3.49
N ALA A 172 9.44 9.87 2.50
CA ALA A 172 9.81 11.27 2.72
C ALA A 172 8.89 11.93 3.76
N LYS A 173 7.57 11.71 3.63
CA LYS A 173 6.57 12.19 4.61
C LYS A 173 6.78 11.55 5.98
N LEU A 174 6.97 10.23 6.05
CA LEU A 174 7.16 9.48 7.30
C LEU A 174 8.45 9.88 8.03
N SER A 175 9.45 10.36 7.29
CA SER A 175 10.71 10.85 7.83
C SER A 175 10.64 12.29 8.36
N GLY A 176 9.52 12.99 8.13
CA GLY A 176 9.36 14.40 8.49
C GLY A 176 10.21 15.37 7.65
N ASP A 177 10.92 14.88 6.63
CA ASP A 177 11.70 15.70 5.69
C ASP A 177 10.99 15.77 4.34
N THR A 178 10.02 16.68 4.28
CA THR A 178 9.30 17.00 3.04
C THR A 178 10.05 18.00 2.16
N SER A 179 11.17 18.55 2.64
CA SER A 179 12.00 19.50 1.88
C SER A 179 12.93 18.83 0.88
N HIS A 180 13.32 17.58 1.15
CA HIS A 180 14.25 16.80 0.33
C HIS A 180 13.73 15.38 0.02
N PRO A 181 12.56 15.24 -0.63
CA PRO A 181 11.99 13.93 -0.94
C PRO A 181 12.90 13.09 -1.85
N GLU A 182 13.76 13.71 -2.66
CA GLU A 182 14.74 13.06 -3.51
C GLU A 182 15.79 12.25 -2.73
N ARG A 183 15.94 12.48 -1.42
CA ARG A 183 16.85 11.69 -0.57
C ARG A 183 16.37 10.24 -0.41
N TYR A 184 15.06 10.03 -0.47
CA TYR A 184 14.43 8.75 -0.15
C TYR A 184 14.23 7.88 -1.38
N GLN A 185 15.30 7.58 -2.11
CA GLN A 185 15.22 6.69 -3.26
C GLN A 185 15.48 5.23 -2.86
N PRO A 186 14.79 4.26 -3.49
CA PRO A 186 15.14 2.86 -3.35
C PRO A 186 16.52 2.59 -3.96
N PRO A 187 17.27 1.60 -3.45
CA PRO A 187 18.54 1.22 -4.03
C PRO A 187 18.35 0.56 -5.40
N SER A 188 19.37 0.65 -6.25
CA SER A 188 19.38 -0.06 -7.53
C SER A 188 19.57 -1.57 -7.36
N GLU A 189 20.25 -1.99 -6.29
CA GLU A 189 20.53 -3.38 -5.95
C GLU A 189 20.47 -3.59 -4.42
N GLY A 190 20.12 -4.80 -3.99
CA GLY A 190 20.05 -5.15 -2.57
C GLY A 190 18.76 -4.65 -1.88
N TYR A 191 18.75 -4.77 -0.54
CA TYR A 191 17.64 -4.35 0.29
C TYR A 191 17.73 -2.87 0.65
N TRP A 192 16.58 -2.25 0.91
CA TRP A 192 16.50 -0.83 1.19
C TRP A 192 16.70 -0.55 2.67
N PHE A 193 17.91 -0.07 3.02
CA PHE A 193 18.26 0.43 4.35
C PHE A 193 18.31 1.96 4.34
N PRO A 194 17.17 2.67 4.46
CA PRO A 194 17.14 4.12 4.27
C PRO A 194 17.93 4.90 5.33
N GLN A 195 18.25 4.30 6.49
CA GLN A 195 19.13 4.91 7.51
C GLN A 195 20.61 4.95 7.11
N GLU A 196 21.03 4.16 6.10
CA GLU A 196 22.40 4.24 5.56
C GLU A 196 22.59 5.41 4.58
N THR A 197 21.49 6.01 4.12
CA THR A 197 21.56 7.19 3.25
C THR A 197 22.07 8.39 4.06
N PRO A 198 23.09 9.13 3.59
CA PRO A 198 23.59 10.31 4.27
C PRO A 198 22.47 11.30 4.59
N ASP A 199 22.49 11.86 5.81
CA ASP A 199 21.50 12.82 6.33
C ASP A 199 20.05 12.31 6.38
N SER A 200 19.82 11.01 6.21
CA SER A 200 18.50 10.42 6.28
C SER A 200 17.86 10.59 7.67
N GLN A 201 16.63 11.10 7.66
CA GLN A 201 15.77 11.16 8.85
C GLN A 201 14.81 9.96 8.92
N SER A 202 15.07 8.89 8.15
CA SER A 202 14.17 7.73 8.12
C SER A 202 14.04 7.08 9.51
N PRO A 203 12.80 6.85 9.99
CA PRO A 203 12.59 6.09 11.21
C PRO A 203 12.82 4.59 11.00
N PHE A 204 12.83 4.12 9.75
CA PHE A 204 12.96 2.70 9.41
C PHE A 204 14.40 2.29 9.19
N THR A 205 14.75 1.12 9.72
CA THR A 205 15.99 0.42 9.43
C THR A 205 15.90 -0.33 8.10
N LEU A 206 14.79 -1.03 7.84
CA LEU A 206 14.60 -1.84 6.62
C LEU A 206 13.23 -1.56 5.99
N ILE A 207 13.21 -1.41 4.67
CA ILE A 207 11.97 -1.36 3.89
C ILE A 207 11.93 -2.51 2.90
N LEU A 208 10.83 -3.27 2.94
CA LEU A 208 10.49 -4.28 1.96
C LEU A 208 9.12 -3.97 1.35
N THR A 209 9.04 -4.16 0.04
CA THR A 209 7.81 -4.02 -0.76
C THR A 209 7.42 -5.37 -1.36
N ALA A 210 6.22 -5.47 -1.94
CA ALA A 210 5.79 -6.64 -2.71
C ALA A 210 6.79 -6.98 -3.83
N GLN A 211 7.47 -5.98 -4.41
CA GLN A 211 8.52 -6.21 -5.41
C GLN A 211 9.76 -6.90 -4.82
N ASP A 212 10.08 -6.61 -3.55
CA ASP A 212 11.24 -7.21 -2.87
C ASP A 212 10.98 -8.67 -2.48
N VAL A 213 9.75 -8.97 -2.05
CA VAL A 213 9.37 -10.31 -1.55
C VAL A 213 8.64 -11.16 -2.59
N GLY A 214 8.37 -10.61 -3.77
CA GLY A 214 7.77 -11.28 -4.94
C GLY A 214 6.29 -11.61 -4.82
N THR A 215 5.60 -11.14 -3.79
CA THR A 215 4.16 -11.42 -3.57
C THR A 215 3.49 -10.25 -2.85
N TYR A 216 2.21 -10.04 -3.16
CA TYR A 216 1.34 -9.19 -2.36
C TYR A 216 0.85 -9.93 -1.10
N LYS A 217 0.75 -9.22 0.01
CA LYS A 217 -0.05 -9.64 1.18
C LYS A 217 -1.51 -9.82 0.74
N PRO A 218 -2.25 -10.86 1.20
CA PRO A 218 -1.98 -11.72 2.37
C PRO A 218 -1.15 -12.99 2.11
N ALA A 219 -0.48 -13.13 0.95
CA ALA A 219 0.32 -14.32 0.68
C ALA A 219 1.43 -14.52 1.74
N LEU A 220 1.48 -15.70 2.36
CA LEU A 220 2.38 -15.98 3.49
C LEU A 220 3.86 -15.87 3.12
N ASN A 221 4.21 -16.18 1.86
CA ASN A 221 5.59 -16.15 1.37
C ASN A 221 6.26 -14.79 1.62
N GLY A 222 5.53 -13.68 1.44
CA GLY A 222 6.09 -12.34 1.67
C GLY A 222 6.54 -12.11 3.11
N PHE A 223 5.77 -12.61 4.08
CA PHE A 223 6.10 -12.54 5.51
C PHE A 223 7.30 -13.41 5.86
N GLU A 224 7.34 -14.65 5.34
CA GLU A 224 8.45 -15.57 5.57
C GLU A 224 9.78 -15.03 5.01
N VAL A 225 9.76 -14.45 3.82
CA VAL A 225 10.92 -13.78 3.23
C VAL A 225 11.35 -12.58 4.07
N ALA A 226 10.41 -11.72 4.50
CA ALA A 226 10.73 -10.56 5.33
C ALA A 226 11.38 -10.94 6.67
N LEU A 227 10.84 -11.96 7.34
CA LEU A 227 11.41 -12.49 8.59
C LEU A 227 12.78 -13.13 8.37
N LYS A 228 12.95 -13.87 7.28
CA LYS A 228 14.25 -14.45 6.92
C LYS A 228 15.29 -13.35 6.75
N ILE A 229 14.99 -12.31 5.97
CA ILE A 229 15.89 -11.17 5.77
C ILE A 229 16.29 -10.54 7.11
N ALA A 230 15.31 -10.23 7.97
CA ALA A 230 15.59 -9.67 9.29
C ALA A 230 16.38 -10.62 10.21
N GLY A 231 16.24 -11.95 10.03
CA GLY A 231 16.97 -12.97 10.79
C GLY A 231 18.39 -13.26 10.29
N SER A 232 18.75 -12.81 9.09
CA SER A 232 20.07 -13.03 8.50
C SER A 232 20.90 -11.76 8.39
N ASP A 233 20.28 -10.57 8.41
CA ASP A 233 20.95 -9.31 8.15
C ASP A 233 21.68 -8.73 9.38
N PRO A 234 22.93 -8.25 9.24
CA PRO A 234 23.75 -7.76 10.37
C PRO A 234 23.20 -6.50 11.07
N HIS A 235 22.21 -5.81 10.52
CA HIS A 235 21.54 -4.69 11.20
C HIS A 235 20.69 -5.13 12.40
N PHE A 236 20.39 -6.42 12.51
CA PHE A 236 19.57 -6.99 13.57
C PHE A 236 20.38 -7.95 14.43
N SER A 237 20.08 -7.97 15.73
CA SER A 237 20.74 -8.84 16.71
C SER A 237 20.08 -10.22 16.84
N THR A 238 19.09 -10.52 15.98
CA THR A 238 18.32 -11.78 15.99
C THR A 238 18.87 -12.77 14.97
N SER A 239 18.50 -14.04 15.12
CA SER A 239 18.78 -15.10 14.15
C SER A 239 17.51 -15.51 13.39
N GLU A 240 17.65 -16.19 12.24
CA GLU A 240 16.53 -16.81 11.52
C GLU A 240 15.69 -17.75 12.39
N LYS A 241 16.32 -18.38 13.40
CA LYS A 241 15.64 -19.28 14.33
C LYS A 241 14.76 -18.53 15.32
N ASP A 242 15.20 -17.37 15.78
CA ASP A 242 14.58 -16.65 16.90
C ASP A 242 13.73 -15.45 16.44
N VAL A 243 13.84 -15.03 15.17
CA VAL A 243 13.23 -13.80 14.63
C VAL A 243 11.73 -13.70 14.89
N LYS A 244 10.98 -14.80 14.82
CA LYS A 244 9.53 -14.81 15.07
C LYS A 244 9.17 -14.44 16.51
N GLU A 245 10.04 -14.75 17.47
CA GLU A 245 9.85 -14.41 18.88
C GLU A 245 10.27 -12.96 19.17
N ARG A 246 11.12 -12.37 18.32
CA ARG A 246 11.67 -11.00 18.47
C ARG A 246 10.95 -9.94 17.64
N VAL A 247 10.07 -10.35 16.73
CA VAL A 247 9.26 -9.45 15.89
C VAL A 247 7.86 -9.30 16.45
N LEU A 248 7.39 -8.04 16.50
CA LEU A 248 5.98 -7.69 16.63
C LEU A 248 5.49 -7.12 15.29
N TRP A 249 4.46 -7.73 14.72
CA TRP A 249 3.81 -7.25 13.52
C TRP A 249 2.76 -6.20 13.88
N VAL A 250 2.84 -5.02 13.28
CA VAL A 250 1.98 -3.87 13.61
C VAL A 250 1.23 -3.44 12.37
N ALA A 251 -0.10 -3.63 12.38
CA ALA A 251 -0.92 -3.35 11.21
C ALA A 251 -2.36 -3.01 11.57
N GLN A 252 -3.06 -2.35 10.66
CA GLN A 252 -4.50 -2.11 10.71
C GLN A 252 -5.29 -3.24 10.05
N SER A 253 -4.82 -3.76 8.91
CA SER A 253 -5.59 -4.76 8.18
C SER A 253 -5.52 -6.13 8.86
N LEU A 254 -6.68 -6.61 9.34
CA LEU A 254 -6.82 -7.96 9.85
C LEU A 254 -6.63 -8.98 8.74
N PHE A 255 -7.21 -8.72 7.56
CA PHE A 255 -7.12 -9.60 6.39
C PHE A 255 -5.71 -9.66 5.79
N HIS A 256 -5.10 -8.51 5.49
CA HIS A 256 -3.83 -8.47 4.77
C HIS A 256 -2.63 -8.79 5.66
N ASP A 257 -2.68 -8.47 6.96
CA ASP A 257 -1.48 -8.49 7.81
C ASP A 257 -1.65 -9.32 9.07
N VAL A 258 -2.58 -8.96 9.95
CA VAL A 258 -2.63 -9.53 11.30
C VAL A 258 -2.92 -11.03 11.26
N ASP A 259 -3.92 -11.45 10.48
CA ASP A 259 -4.25 -12.86 10.33
C ASP A 259 -3.09 -13.67 9.72
N PRO A 260 -2.55 -13.34 8.53
CA PRO A 260 -1.45 -14.11 7.95
C PRO A 260 -0.17 -14.11 8.82
N ALA A 261 0.20 -12.99 9.44
CA ALA A 261 1.36 -12.92 10.33
C ALA A 261 1.18 -13.82 11.57
N SER A 262 -0.01 -13.79 12.18
CA SER A 262 -0.32 -14.63 13.34
C SER A 262 -0.33 -16.13 13.00
N LYS A 263 -0.82 -16.51 11.81
CA LYS A 263 -0.83 -17.91 11.32
C LYS A 263 0.56 -18.51 11.20
N ILE A 264 1.58 -17.70 10.92
CA ILE A 264 2.98 -18.16 10.86
C ILE A 264 3.72 -18.01 12.20
N GLY A 265 3.01 -17.65 13.28
CA GLY A 265 3.53 -17.63 14.64
C GLY A 265 4.15 -16.29 15.08
N VAL A 266 3.94 -15.20 14.35
CA VAL A 266 4.41 -13.86 14.74
C VAL A 266 3.38 -13.19 15.64
N ASN A 267 3.85 -12.55 16.71
CA ASN A 267 2.99 -11.77 17.58
C ASN A 267 2.53 -10.50 16.86
N CYS A 268 1.27 -10.11 17.04
CA CYS A 268 0.72 -8.93 16.37
C CYS A 268 0.14 -7.91 17.35
N ALA A 269 0.32 -6.62 17.03
CA ALA A 269 -0.40 -5.50 17.61
C ALA A 269 -1.30 -4.90 16.53
N TRP A 270 -2.61 -4.92 16.78
CA TRP A 270 -3.59 -4.37 15.86
C TRP A 270 -3.81 -2.88 16.14
N ILE A 271 -3.58 -2.05 15.12
CA ILE A 271 -3.89 -0.63 15.14
C ILE A 271 -5.24 -0.44 14.47
N ASN A 272 -6.29 -0.40 15.27
CA ASN A 272 -7.68 -0.47 14.81
C ASN A 272 -8.05 0.67 13.83
N ARG A 273 -7.51 1.89 14.06
CA ARG A 273 -7.88 3.12 13.33
C ARG A 273 -9.39 3.31 13.30
N ALA A 274 -9.96 3.75 14.42
CA ALA A 274 -11.40 3.94 14.56
C ALA A 274 -12.01 4.71 13.36
N GLY A 275 -12.94 4.06 12.66
CA GLY A 275 -13.56 4.61 11.45
C GLY A 275 -13.05 4.04 10.12
N ALA A 276 -12.03 3.17 10.12
CA ALA A 276 -11.63 2.42 8.93
C ALA A 276 -12.80 1.55 8.43
N ALA A 277 -13.12 1.70 7.14
CA ALA A 277 -14.15 0.92 6.46
C ALA A 277 -13.61 -0.42 5.97
N MET A 278 -12.31 -0.49 5.67
CA MET A 278 -11.70 -1.59 4.93
C MET A 278 -10.67 -2.38 5.74
N GLY A 279 -10.37 -3.61 5.27
CA GLY A 279 -9.32 -4.46 5.84
C GLY A 279 -9.72 -5.23 7.11
N LEU A 280 -10.97 -5.15 7.55
CA LEU A 280 -11.48 -5.75 8.79
C LEU A 280 -12.03 -7.18 8.64
N ASN A 281 -12.24 -7.64 7.39
CA ASN A 281 -12.86 -8.93 7.10
C ASN A 281 -11.87 -10.08 7.33
N SER A 282 -11.84 -10.63 8.54
CA SER A 282 -11.09 -11.84 8.88
C SER A 282 -11.84 -12.68 9.90
N ASP A 283 -11.79 -14.01 9.75
CA ASP A 283 -12.36 -14.97 10.71
C ASP A 283 -11.45 -15.15 11.95
N HIS A 284 -10.20 -14.71 11.86
CA HIS A 284 -9.20 -14.86 12.90
C HIS A 284 -8.49 -13.53 13.15
N MET A 285 -8.67 -13.02 14.37
CA MET A 285 -8.12 -11.72 14.76
C MET A 285 -6.63 -11.76 15.05
N GLY A 286 -6.08 -12.86 15.57
CA GLY A 286 -4.64 -13.14 15.69
C GLY A 286 -3.76 -12.18 16.52
N TYR A 287 -4.23 -10.99 16.89
CA TYR A 287 -3.47 -10.01 17.64
C TYR A 287 -3.47 -10.30 19.15
N LYS A 288 -2.36 -9.91 19.79
CA LYS A 288 -2.20 -9.93 21.26
C LYS A 288 -2.46 -8.56 21.88
N TRP A 289 -2.13 -7.50 21.15
CA TRP A 289 -2.37 -6.12 21.56
C TRP A 289 -3.31 -5.43 20.61
N LYS A 290 -4.10 -4.51 21.14
CA LYS A 290 -4.99 -3.63 20.38
C LYS A 290 -4.80 -2.20 20.86
N TYR A 291 -4.67 -1.30 19.90
CA TYR A 291 -4.65 0.14 20.10
C TYR A 291 -5.52 0.81 19.03
N ASP A 292 -6.14 1.95 19.36
CA ASP A 292 -6.94 2.68 18.38
C ASP A 292 -6.05 3.53 17.46
N THR A 293 -4.88 3.94 17.94
CA THR A 293 -3.88 4.72 17.19
C THR A 293 -2.47 4.16 17.37
N LEU A 294 -1.54 4.55 16.50
CA LEU A 294 -0.13 4.21 16.69
C LEU A 294 0.48 4.98 17.87
N GLY A 295 -0.02 6.19 18.11
CA GLY A 295 0.32 6.98 19.30
C GLY A 295 0.09 6.24 20.61
N GLU A 296 -1.03 5.52 20.73
CA GLU A 296 -1.33 4.71 21.93
C GLU A 296 -0.38 3.54 22.12
N LEU A 297 0.00 2.84 21.03
CA LEU A 297 1.05 1.81 21.09
C LEU A 297 2.37 2.43 21.58
N ALA A 298 2.77 3.57 21.02
CA ALA A 298 4.00 4.26 21.41
C ALA A 298 3.97 4.68 22.89
N GLU A 299 2.83 5.17 23.40
CA GLU A 299 2.69 5.49 24.82
C GLU A 299 2.76 4.26 25.72
N ALA A 300 2.17 3.13 25.31
CA ALA A 300 2.22 1.89 26.07
C ALA A 300 3.66 1.40 26.21
N VAL A 301 4.45 1.49 25.14
CA VAL A 301 5.90 1.20 25.13
C VAL A 301 6.66 2.14 26.08
N GLU A 302 6.44 3.46 26.00
CA GLU A 302 7.11 4.44 26.86
C GLU A 302 6.80 4.22 28.36
N LYS A 303 5.56 3.81 28.68
CA LYS A 303 5.12 3.53 30.05
C LYS A 303 5.57 2.16 30.58
N GLY A 304 6.07 1.29 29.70
CA GLY A 304 6.40 -0.10 30.04
C GLY A 304 5.17 -0.94 30.39
N THR A 305 3.97 -0.51 29.98
CA THR A 305 2.71 -1.19 30.24
C THR A 305 2.41 -2.16 29.09
N SER A 306 2.31 -3.45 29.39
CA SER A 306 1.96 -4.52 28.43
C SER A 306 0.52 -4.93 28.53
#